data_AF-A0A8T7D1M4-F1
#
_entry.id   AF-A0A8T7D1M4-F1
#
_cell.length_a   1.000
_cell.length_b   1.000
_cell.length_c   1.000
_cell.angle_alpha   90.00
_cell.angle_beta   90.00
_cell.angle_gamma   90.00
#
_symmetry.space_group_name_H-M   'P 1'
#
loop_
_entity.id
_entity.type
_entity.pdbx_description
1 polymer ?
#
loop_
_entity_poly.entity_id
_entity_poly.type
_entity_poly.pdbx_seq_one_letter_code
_entity_poly.pdbx_strand_id
1 'polypeptide(L)'
;MFQRLVWTLHALLSYYRHHGLQTLFLITGLVTGVGLWAAVQVINSHARASYEDANQLLGAQASHWIRAIDDSGIAPETYVQLRRDGLRQVYPVIDKRLITSSQ
;
A
#
# COMPACT_ATOMS: atom_id res chain seq x y z
N MET A 1 -36.49 -25.32 9.27
CA MET A 1 -36.10 -24.04 8.63
C MET A 1 -35.18 -24.24 7.41
N PHE A 2 -34.10 -25.02 7.54
CA PHE A 2 -33.16 -25.34 6.44
C PHE A 2 -33.80 -25.93 5.18
N GLN A 3 -34.77 -26.85 5.32
CA GLN A 3 -35.40 -27.47 4.15
C GLN A 3 -36.12 -26.46 3.26
N ARG A 4 -36.82 -25.46 3.83
CA ARG A 4 -37.46 -24.40 3.03
C ARG A 4 -36.44 -23.60 2.23
N LEU A 5 -35.27 -23.33 2.80
CA LEU A 5 -34.18 -22.63 2.11
C LEU A 5 -33.69 -23.41 0.88
N VAL A 6 -33.51 -24.72 1.04
CA VAL A 6 -33.08 -25.62 -0.04
C VAL A 6 -34.14 -25.67 -1.15
N TRP A 7 -35.43 -25.79 -0.82
CA TRP A 7 -36.51 -25.79 -1.81
C TRP A 7 -36.65 -24.46 -2.55
N THR A 8 -36.46 -23.32 -1.87
CA THR A 8 -36.46 -22.01 -2.52
C THR A 8 -35.24 -21.84 -3.44
N LEU A 9 -34.05 -22.28 -3.01
CA LEU A 9 -32.86 -22.32 -3.87
C LEU A 9 -33.09 -23.21 -5.09
N HIS A 10 -33.71 -24.37 -4.92
CA HIS A 10 -33.99 -25.31 -6.00
C HIS A 10 -35.01 -24.76 -7.00
N ALA A 11 -36.06 -24.08 -6.52
CA ALA A 11 -37.04 -23.41 -7.36
C ALA A 11 -36.41 -22.25 -8.16
N LEU A 12 -35.53 -21.47 -7.51
CA LEU A 12 -34.77 -20.41 -8.17
C LEU A 12 -33.84 -20.98 -9.25
N LEU A 13 -33.12 -22.06 -8.94
CA LEU A 13 -32.23 -22.76 -9.89
C LEU A 13 -33.01 -23.38 -11.06
N SER A 14 -34.20 -23.91 -10.79
CA SER A 14 -35.08 -24.49 -11.82
C SER A 14 -35.65 -23.44 -12.75
N TYR A 15 -35.95 -22.22 -12.26
CA TYR A 15 -36.37 -21.09 -13.08
C TYR A 15 -35.26 -20.64 -14.04
N TYR A 16 -34.02 -20.59 -13.54
CA TYR A 16 -32.85 -20.21 -14.34
C TYR A 16 -32.45 -21.24 -15.40
N ARG A 17 -32.93 -22.49 -15.33
CA ARG A 17 -32.69 -23.52 -16.37
C ARG A 17 -33.41 -23.22 -17.70
N HIS A 18 -34.51 -22.48 -17.68
CA HIS A 18 -35.26 -22.16 -18.91
C HIS A 18 -34.75 -20.87 -19.59
N HIS A 19 -34.12 -19.95 -18.83
CA HIS A 19 -33.48 -18.71 -19.32
C HIS A 19 -31.97 -18.67 -19.04
N GLY A 20 -31.26 -19.74 -19.41
CA GLY A 20 -29.85 -19.99 -19.03
C GLY A 20 -28.85 -18.89 -19.43
N LEU A 21 -29.10 -18.15 -20.50
CA LEU A 21 -28.24 -17.04 -20.92
C LEU A 21 -28.25 -15.89 -19.92
N GLN A 22 -29.41 -15.52 -19.35
CA GLN A 22 -29.53 -14.42 -18.41
C GLN A 22 -28.77 -14.70 -17.10
N THR A 23 -28.85 -15.92 -16.60
CA THR A 23 -28.09 -16.38 -15.43
C THR A 23 -26.59 -16.30 -15.67
N LEU A 24 -26.16 -16.71 -16.87
CA LEU A 24 -24.74 -16.72 -17.23
C LEU A 24 -24.18 -15.30 -17.27
N PHE A 25 -24.93 -14.34 -17.80
CA PHE A 25 -24.56 -12.92 -17.75
C PHE A 25 -24.51 -12.38 -16.32
N LEU A 26 -25.47 -12.74 -15.47
CA LEU A 26 -25.48 -12.33 -14.06
C LEU A 26 -24.27 -12.87 -13.29
N ILE A 27 -23.98 -14.17 -13.42
CA ILE A 27 -22.82 -14.79 -12.76
C ILE A 27 -21.52 -14.22 -13.31
N THR A 28 -21.40 -14.08 -14.63
CA THR A 28 -20.22 -13.48 -15.26
C THR A 28 -20.01 -12.07 -14.76
N GLY A 29 -21.05 -11.23 -14.69
CA GLY A 29 -20.97 -9.88 -14.15
C GLY A 29 -20.57 -9.84 -12.68
N LEU A 30 -21.16 -10.71 -11.85
CA LEU A 30 -20.83 -10.81 -10.43
C LEU A 30 -19.37 -11.23 -10.21
N VAL A 31 -18.93 -12.29 -10.88
CA VAL A 31 -17.55 -12.80 -10.78
C VAL A 31 -16.56 -11.77 -11.30
N THR A 32 -16.88 -11.10 -12.40
CA THR A 32 -16.04 -10.03 -12.96
C THR A 32 -15.92 -8.86 -12.00
N GLY A 33 -17.03 -8.42 -11.40
CA GLY A 33 -17.03 -7.33 -10.42
C GLY A 33 -16.22 -7.66 -9.16
N VAL A 34 -16.43 -8.85 -8.59
CA VAL A 34 -15.68 -9.31 -7.41
C VAL A 34 -14.19 -9.49 -7.74
N GLY A 35 -13.87 -10.05 -8.92
CA GLY A 35 -12.49 -10.24 -9.38
C GLY A 35 -11.76 -8.92 -9.60
N LEU A 36 -12.43 -7.95 -10.24
CA LEU A 36 -11.87 -6.60 -10.43
C LEU A 36 -11.59 -5.91 -9.10
N TRP A 37 -12.54 -5.98 -8.16
CA TRP A 37 -12.36 -5.42 -6.82
C TRP A 37 -11.17 -6.06 -6.09
N ALA A 38 -11.07 -7.39 -6.10
CA ALA A 38 -9.96 -8.11 -5.47
C ALA A 38 -8.62 -7.77 -6.13
N ALA A 39 -8.56 -7.65 -7.47
CA ALA A 39 -7.35 -7.30 -8.19
C ALA A 39 -6.83 -5.90 -7.78
N VAL A 40 -7.72 -4.91 -7.68
CA VAL A 40 -7.35 -3.56 -7.20
C VAL A 40 -6.81 -3.62 -5.78
N GLN A 41 -7.43 -4.39 -4.89
CA GLN A 41 -6.94 -4.53 -3.52
C GLN A 41 -5.55 -5.17 -3.44
N VAL A 42 -5.30 -6.23 -4.23
CA VAL A 42 -3.99 -6.90 -4.30
C VAL A 42 -2.91 -5.97 -4.87
N ILE A 43 -3.23 -5.21 -5.91
CA ILE A 43 -2.28 -4.24 -6.48
C ILE A 43 -1.98 -3.12 -5.47
N ASN A 44 -3.01 -2.61 -4.80
CA ASN A 44 -2.86 -1.56 -3.79
C ASN A 44 -2.07 -2.03 -2.57
N SER A 45 -2.25 -3.29 -2.14
CA SER A 45 -1.47 -3.85 -1.04
C SER A 45 -0.01 -4.05 -1.44
N HIS A 46 0.27 -4.49 -2.66
CA HIS A 46 1.63 -4.56 -3.19
C HIS A 46 2.29 -3.18 -3.30
N ALA A 47 1.56 -2.17 -3.75
CA ALA A 47 2.08 -0.81 -3.78
C ALA A 47 2.41 -0.31 -2.37
N ARG A 48 1.50 -0.50 -1.40
CA ARG A 48 1.74 -0.11 0.00
C ARG A 48 2.96 -0.81 0.60
N ALA A 49 3.12 -2.12 0.37
CA ALA A 49 4.28 -2.86 0.82
C ALA A 49 5.59 -2.32 0.22
N SER A 50 5.60 -2.00 -1.08
CA SER A 50 6.76 -1.39 -1.76
C SER A 50 7.11 -0.01 -1.18
N TYR A 51 6.11 0.80 -0.81
CA TYR A 51 6.33 2.06 -0.13
C TYR A 51 6.84 1.87 1.31
N GLU A 52 6.36 0.87 2.03
CA GLU A 52 6.85 0.54 3.37
C GLU A 52 8.32 0.09 3.33
N ASP A 53 8.71 -0.71 2.34
CA ASP A 53 10.10 -1.10 2.11
C ASP A 53 10.98 0.10 1.72
N ALA A 54 10.49 0.99 0.86
CA ALA A 54 11.19 2.23 0.52
C ALA A 54 11.31 3.18 1.73
N ASN A 55 10.28 3.26 2.58
CA ASN A 55 10.34 4.02 3.83
C ASN A 55 11.25 3.38 4.87
N GLN A 56 11.39 2.06 4.90
CA GLN A 56 12.42 1.39 5.68
C GLN A 56 13.81 1.68 5.11
N LEU A 57 13.99 1.77 3.80
CA LEU A 57 15.29 2.13 3.22
C LEU A 57 15.64 3.62 3.40
N LEU A 58 14.63 4.51 3.40
CA LEU A 58 14.77 5.94 3.66
C LEU A 58 14.78 6.30 5.16
N GLY A 59 14.33 5.39 6.04
CA GLY A 59 14.00 5.72 7.44
C GLY A 59 14.04 4.58 8.46
N ALA A 60 14.45 3.35 8.15
CA ALA A 60 14.81 2.37 9.17
C ALA A 60 16.16 2.77 9.76
N GLN A 61 16.30 3.18 11.01
CA GLN A 61 15.34 3.36 12.09
C GLN A 61 16.02 4.35 13.05
N ALA A 62 16.18 5.61 12.63
CA ALA A 62 16.80 6.61 13.49
C ALA A 62 15.83 6.93 14.62
N SER A 63 16.04 6.32 15.80
CA SER A 63 15.25 6.62 17.01
C SER A 63 15.34 8.10 17.39
N HIS A 64 16.42 8.77 16.98
CA HIS A 64 16.68 10.18 17.23
C HIS A 64 17.22 10.86 15.97
N TRP A 65 16.72 12.07 15.71
CA TRP A 65 17.18 12.94 14.64
C TRP A 65 17.90 14.13 15.25
N ILE A 66 19.09 14.43 14.73
CA ILE A 66 19.83 15.65 15.04
C ILE A 66 19.58 16.60 13.88
N ARG A 67 18.91 17.74 14.13
CA ARG A 67 18.58 18.77 13.14
C ARG A 67 18.86 20.15 13.73
N ALA A 68 19.31 21.09 12.90
CA ALA A 68 19.41 22.50 13.27
C ALA A 68 18.01 23.10 13.51
N ILE A 69 17.88 23.97 14.52
CA ILE A 69 16.59 24.57 14.93
C ILE A 69 16.00 25.45 13.82
N ASP A 70 16.86 26.05 13.01
CA ASP A 70 16.54 27.02 11.97
C ASP A 70 16.48 26.41 10.55
N ASP A 71 16.47 25.07 10.45
CA ASP A 71 16.48 24.32 9.19
C ASP A 71 17.66 24.68 8.25
N SER A 72 18.71 25.34 8.78
CA SER A 72 19.93 25.74 8.04
C SER A 72 20.83 24.55 7.66
N GLY A 73 20.48 23.34 8.09
CA GLY A 73 21.30 22.14 7.95
C GLY A 73 22.38 22.04 9.04
N ILE A 74 23.15 20.95 9.01
CA ILE A 74 24.25 20.73 9.96
C ILE A 74 25.56 20.85 9.19
N ALA A 75 26.48 21.66 9.70
CA ALA A 75 27.81 21.81 9.13
C ALA A 75 28.59 20.47 9.17
N PRO A 76 29.33 20.10 8.11
CA PRO A 76 30.07 18.83 8.06
C PRO A 76 31.04 18.64 9.24
N GLU A 77 31.59 19.74 9.76
CA GLU A 77 32.53 19.76 10.88
C GLU A 77 31.87 19.24 12.16
N THR A 78 30.59 19.55 12.36
CA THR A 78 29.78 19.09 13.50
C THR A 78 29.60 17.57 13.46
N TYR A 79 29.38 16.99 12.27
CA TYR A 79 29.32 15.53 12.11
C TYR A 79 30.66 14.87 12.47
N VAL A 80 31.78 15.46 12.04
CA VAL A 80 33.13 14.97 12.36
C VAL A 80 33.40 15.03 13.87
N GLN A 81 32.99 16.10 14.54
CA GLN A 81 33.09 16.22 16.00
C GLN A 81 32.27 15.14 16.72
N LEU A 82 30.99 14.97 16.35
CA LEU A 82 30.12 13.94 16.96
C LEU A 82 30.72 12.52 16.84
N ARG A 83 31.33 12.20 15.68
CA ARG A 83 32.01 10.90 15.48
C ARG A 83 33.28 10.77 16.32
N ARG A 84 34.02 11.87 16.54
CA ARG A 84 35.23 11.90 17.39
C ARG A 84 34.88 11.79 18.88
N ASP A 85 33.74 12.33 19.29
CA ASP A 85 33.22 12.26 20.66
C ASP A 85 32.62 10.88 21.01
N GLY A 86 32.67 9.92 20.09
CA GLY A 86 32.32 8.52 20.32
C GLY A 86 30.96 8.09 19.77
N LEU A 87 30.18 8.99 19.19
CA LEU A 87 28.89 8.66 18.58
C LEU A 87 29.11 8.03 17.19
N ARG A 88 29.31 6.71 17.17
CA ARG A 88 29.63 5.95 15.95
C ARG A 88 28.41 5.57 15.10
N GLN A 89 27.21 5.50 15.69
CA GLN A 89 25.95 5.14 15.02
C GLN A 89 25.19 6.38 14.52
N VAL A 90 25.90 7.37 13.96
CA VAL A 90 25.30 8.56 13.36
C VAL A 90 25.54 8.49 11.85
N TYR A 91 24.48 8.67 11.07
CA TYR A 91 24.52 8.61 9.61
C TYR A 91 24.14 9.98 9.04
N PRO A 92 24.95 10.57 8.15
CA PRO A 92 24.60 11.83 7.52
C PRO A 92 23.48 11.61 6.49
N VAL A 93 22.40 12.39 6.60
CA VAL A 93 21.31 12.41 5.63
C VAL A 93 21.46 13.67 4.77
N ILE A 94 21.62 13.48 3.47
CA ILE A 94 21.72 14.58 2.50
C ILE A 94 20.37 14.69 1.81
N ASP A 95 19.62 15.76 2.11
CA ASP A 95 18.39 16.09 1.41
C ASP A 95 18.69 17.04 0.24
N LYS A 96 18.12 16.76 -0.94
CA LYS A 96 18.25 17.60 -2.13
C LYS A 96 16.86 17.85 -2.71
N ARG A 97 16.34 19.05 -2.48
CA ARG A 97 15.09 19.50 -3.11
C ARG A 97 15.34 19.80 -4.59
N LEU A 98 14.70 19.04 -5.46
CA LEU A 98 14.66 19.33 -6.89
C LEU A 98 13.42 20.18 -7.18
N ILE A 99 13.63 21.39 -7.70
CA ILE A 99 12.53 22.24 -8.19
C ILE A 99 12.35 21.86 -9.65
N THR A 100 11.26 21.17 -9.98
CA THR A 100 10.91 20.93 -11.39
C THR A 100 10.16 22.14 -11.91
N SER A 101 10.67 22.76 -12.97
CA SER A 101 9.95 23.81 -13.70
C SER A 101 8.72 23.16 -14.34
N SER A 102 7.51 23.57 -13.95
CA SER A 102 6.31 23.16 -14.68
C SER A 102 6.38 23.78 -16.07
N GLN A 103 6.51 22.96 -17.11
CA GLN A 103 6.13 23.35 -18.46
C GLN A 103 4.63 23.17 -18.65
#